data_AF-A0A969W2Q0-F1
#
_entry.id   AF-A0A969W2Q0-F1
#
_cell.length_a   1.000
_cell.length_b   1.000
_cell.length_c   1.000
_cell.angle_alpha   90.00
_cell.angle_beta   90.00
_cell.angle_gamma   90.00
#
_symmetry.space_group_name_H-M   'P 1'
#
loop_
_entity.id
_entity.type
_entity.pdbx_description
1 polymer ?
#
loop_
_entity_poly.entity_id
_entity_poly.type
_entity_poly.pdbx_seq_one_letter_code
_entity_poly.pdbx_strand_id
1 'polypeptide(L)'
;NGDVVEVCDEHIRIADRVPAGIELVDSSREGVVNGDVLRDRRQIAGDGIVTIAISIGLDGKLSATPDIQLNGVVLSMERTQLFKLLQESIDKSLQRVWLDFARNVGTLEIDWTGLRYQLERDLGKMLRNYTQSRPMLVLLLQTPSTGKVEPAVAAAIAAPVTTTPAAGKRRRAAAVS
;
A
#
# COMPACT_ATOMS: atom_id res chain seq x y z
N ASN A 1 36.15 -13.22 4.53
CA ASN A 1 36.22 -12.51 3.24
C ASN A 1 36.69 -11.10 3.49
N GLY A 2 37.75 -10.68 2.80
CA GLY A 2 38.39 -9.38 3.01
C GLY A 2 39.58 -9.38 3.97
N ASP A 3 39.89 -10.50 4.62
CA ASP A 3 41.12 -10.62 5.43
C ASP A 3 42.35 -10.69 4.51
N VAL A 4 43.30 -9.79 4.72
CA VAL A 4 44.62 -9.81 4.07
C VAL A 4 45.54 -10.64 4.95
N VAL A 5 45.94 -11.81 4.44
CA VAL A 5 46.83 -12.72 5.14
C VAL A 5 48.24 -12.52 4.62
N GLU A 6 49.16 -12.16 5.51
CA GLU A 6 50.58 -12.04 5.23
C GLU A 6 51.27 -13.36 5.62
N VAL A 7 52.04 -13.91 4.68
CA VAL A 7 52.73 -15.19 4.83
C VAL A 7 54.22 -14.98 4.60
N CYS A 8 55.03 -15.42 5.57
CA CYS A 8 56.48 -15.49 5.51
C CYS A 8 56.95 -16.86 6.04
N ASP A 9 58.20 -17.25 5.77
CA ASP A 9 58.75 -18.56 6.21
C ASP A 9 58.69 -18.77 7.73
N GLU A 10 58.64 -17.68 8.52
CA GLU A 10 58.66 -17.71 9.98
C GLU A 10 57.28 -17.56 10.63
N HIS A 11 56.30 -16.98 9.92
CA HIS A 11 54.98 -16.71 10.49
C HIS A 11 53.88 -16.49 9.44
N ILE A 12 52.65 -16.77 9.87
CA ILE A 12 51.42 -16.45 9.13
C ILE A 12 50.57 -15.58 10.04
N ARG A 13 50.16 -14.40 9.58
CA ARG A 13 49.30 -13.49 10.34
C ARG A 13 48.29 -12.79 9.46
N ILE A 14 47.18 -12.37 10.06
CA ILE A 14 46.23 -11.46 9.42
C ILE A 14 46.79 -10.06 9.59
N ALA A 15 47.19 -9.43 8.49
CA ALA A 15 47.86 -8.13 8.48
C ALA A 15 46.87 -6.97 8.36
N ASP A 16 45.80 -7.15 7.58
CA ASP A 16 44.81 -6.09 7.33
C ASP A 16 43.45 -6.64 6.91
N ARG A 17 42.46 -5.75 6.74
CA ARG A 17 41.17 -6.02 6.11
C ARG A 17 40.88 -5.06 4.99
N VAL A 18 40.62 -5.59 3.81
CA VAL A 18 40.08 -4.82 2.67
C VAL A 18 38.55 -4.80 2.70
N PRO A 19 37.92 -3.74 2.15
CA PRO A 19 36.46 -3.69 2.00
C PRO A 19 35.99 -4.86 1.15
N ALA A 20 35.28 -5.79 1.77
CA ALA A 20 34.67 -6.94 1.12
C ALA A 20 33.23 -7.09 1.62
N GLY A 21 32.29 -7.33 0.71
CA GLY A 21 30.88 -7.42 1.01
C GLY A 21 30.13 -8.23 -0.04
N ILE A 22 28.84 -8.45 0.21
CA ILE A 22 27.94 -9.08 -0.75
C ILE A 22 27.10 -7.95 -1.34
N GLU A 23 27.14 -7.84 -2.66
CA GLU A 23 26.34 -6.89 -3.42
C GLU A 23 25.23 -7.65 -4.13
N LEU A 24 23.98 -7.32 -3.80
CA LEU A 24 22.82 -8.01 -4.36
C LEU A 24 22.34 -7.24 -5.59
N VAL A 25 22.29 -7.89 -6.75
CA VAL A 25 21.86 -7.27 -8.01
C VAL A 25 20.55 -7.93 -8.45
N ASP A 26 19.51 -7.13 -8.70
CA ASP A 26 18.22 -7.59 -9.23
C ASP A 26 18.12 -7.22 -10.72
N SER A 27 17.42 -8.04 -11.51
CA SER A 27 17.26 -7.85 -12.96
C SER A 27 16.28 -6.72 -13.33
N SER A 28 15.71 -6.06 -12.33
CA SER A 28 14.86 -4.87 -12.45
C SER A 28 15.69 -3.61 -12.75
N ARG A 29 16.40 -3.62 -13.88
CA ARG A 29 17.07 -2.52 -14.62
C ARG A 29 17.90 -1.44 -13.89
N GLU A 30 17.96 -1.36 -12.57
CA GLU A 30 18.71 -0.34 -11.84
C GLU A 30 19.30 -0.89 -10.53
N GLY A 31 20.58 -1.30 -10.59
CA GLY A 31 21.50 -1.22 -9.46
C GLY A 31 21.39 -2.24 -8.32
N VAL A 32 22.23 -1.96 -7.31
CA VAL A 32 22.44 -2.71 -6.07
C VAL A 32 21.20 -2.61 -5.19
N VAL A 33 20.67 -3.76 -4.78
CA VAL A 33 19.54 -3.81 -3.87
C VAL A 33 20.02 -3.59 -2.44
N ASN A 34 19.52 -2.53 -1.81
CA ASN A 34 19.74 -2.29 -0.38
C ASN A 34 19.04 -3.36 0.47
N GLY A 35 19.69 -3.77 1.56
CA GLY A 35 19.18 -4.81 2.46
C GLY A 35 17.80 -4.50 3.05
N ASP A 36 17.43 -3.23 3.20
CA ASP A 36 16.14 -2.82 3.75
C ASP A 36 14.98 -3.17 2.80
N VAL A 37 15.16 -3.02 1.49
CA VAL A 37 14.16 -3.43 0.50
C VAL A 37 13.90 -4.93 0.57
N LEU A 38 14.94 -5.74 0.82
CA LEU A 38 14.81 -7.18 0.96
C LEU A 38 14.12 -7.58 2.27
N ARG A 39 14.34 -6.82 3.34
CA ARG A 39 13.62 -7.00 4.61
C ARG A 39 12.14 -6.71 4.43
N ASP A 40 11.81 -5.60 3.78
CA ASP A 40 10.43 -5.23 3.49
C ASP A 40 9.73 -6.29 2.62
N ARG A 41 10.39 -6.73 1.54
CA ARG A 41 9.87 -7.81 0.68
C ARG A 41 9.64 -9.10 1.47
N ARG A 42 10.58 -9.48 2.35
CA ARG A 42 10.45 -10.68 3.19
C ARG A 42 9.28 -10.57 4.15
N GLN A 43 9.11 -9.42 4.79
CA GLN A 43 7.99 -9.18 5.71
C GLN A 43 6.65 -9.21 4.96
N ILE A 44 6.54 -8.51 3.83
CA ILE A 44 5.31 -8.49 3.02
C ILE A 44 4.97 -9.89 2.50
N ALA A 45 5.96 -10.67 2.07
CA ALA A 45 5.76 -12.03 1.60
C ALA A 45 5.28 -12.99 2.71
N GLY A 46 5.66 -12.75 3.97
CA GLY A 46 5.27 -13.58 5.11
C GLY A 46 3.94 -13.17 5.74
N ASP A 47 3.73 -11.86 5.95
CA ASP A 47 2.60 -11.34 6.71
C ASP A 47 1.44 -10.85 5.84
N GLY A 48 1.70 -10.55 4.56
CA GLY A 48 0.73 -9.96 3.65
C GLY A 48 0.52 -8.46 3.87
N ILE A 49 -0.37 -7.88 3.06
CA ILE A 49 -0.72 -6.46 3.08
C ILE A 49 -2.24 -6.27 3.08
N VAL A 50 -2.69 -5.30 3.87
CA VAL A 50 -4.06 -4.82 3.94
C VAL A 50 -4.09 -3.37 3.51
N THR A 51 -4.83 -3.07 2.45
CA THR A 51 -5.05 -1.69 2.01
C THR A 51 -6.49 -1.31 2.33
N ILE A 52 -6.67 -0.18 2.98
CA ILE A 52 -7.99 0.37 3.32
C ILE A 52 -8.05 1.79 2.75
N ALA A 53 -8.99 2.05 1.85
CA ALA A 53 -9.28 3.39 1.36
C ALA A 53 -10.55 3.92 2.00
N ILE A 54 -10.47 5.10 2.60
CA ILE A 54 -11.56 5.73 3.36
C ILE A 54 -11.76 7.15 2.85
N SER A 55 -13.01 7.54 2.62
CA SER A 55 -13.41 8.92 2.34
C SER A 55 -14.19 9.48 3.52
N ILE A 56 -13.72 10.59 4.10
CA ILE A 56 -14.38 11.24 5.25
C ILE A 56 -14.97 12.58 4.81
N GLY A 57 -16.22 12.85 5.18
CA GLY A 57 -16.88 14.14 4.96
C GLY A 57 -16.50 15.19 6.02
N LEU A 58 -16.88 16.44 5.78
CA LEU A 58 -16.72 17.53 6.77
C LEU A 58 -17.63 17.35 8.00
N ASP A 59 -18.57 16.41 7.94
CA ASP A 59 -19.47 16.03 9.03
C ASP A 59 -18.88 14.94 9.95
N GLY A 60 -17.67 14.46 9.66
CA GLY A 60 -17.00 13.43 10.44
C GLY A 60 -17.50 12.01 10.20
N LYS A 61 -18.24 11.82 9.10
CA LYS A 61 -18.77 10.51 8.71
C LYS A 61 -18.09 10.03 7.44
N LEU A 62 -18.22 8.73 7.19
CA LEU A 62 -17.82 8.14 5.94
C LEU A 62 -18.69 8.68 4.80
N SER A 63 -18.06 9.35 3.84
CA SER A 63 -18.74 9.85 2.64
C SER A 63 -19.01 8.73 1.64
N ALA A 64 -18.23 7.64 1.70
CA ALA A 64 -18.36 6.48 0.84
C ALA A 64 -18.00 5.21 1.61
N THR A 65 -18.49 4.06 1.13
CA THR A 65 -18.11 2.75 1.68
C THR A 65 -16.59 2.56 1.54
N PRO A 66 -15.88 2.16 2.60
CA PRO A 66 -14.45 1.91 2.52
C PRO A 66 -14.13 0.79 1.53
N ASP A 67 -13.10 0.96 0.70
CA ASP A 67 -12.57 -0.10 -0.14
C ASP A 67 -11.46 -0.85 0.63
N ILE A 68 -11.60 -2.16 0.75
CA ILE A 68 -10.71 -3.01 1.55
C ILE A 68 -10.13 -4.11 0.66
N GLN A 69 -8.82 -4.11 0.54
CA GLN A 69 -8.07 -5.09 -0.23
C GLN A 69 -7.12 -5.86 0.67
N LEU A 70 -7.15 -7.20 0.54
CA LEU A 70 -6.35 -8.12 1.31
C LEU A 70 -5.52 -8.98 0.35
N ASN A 71 -4.19 -8.83 0.41
CA ASN A 71 -3.26 -9.58 -0.45
C ASN A 71 -2.30 -10.38 0.43
N GLY A 72 -2.30 -11.71 0.27
CA GLY A 72 -1.41 -12.59 1.02
C GLY A 72 -1.72 -12.70 2.52
N VAL A 73 -2.93 -12.33 2.95
CA VAL A 73 -3.34 -12.34 4.37
C VAL A 73 -4.23 -13.55 4.67
N VAL A 74 -3.89 -14.28 5.72
CA VAL A 74 -4.70 -15.39 6.25
C VAL A 74 -5.67 -14.86 7.32
N LEU A 75 -6.96 -15.11 7.10
CA LEU A 75 -8.04 -14.66 7.98
C LEU A 75 -8.55 -15.82 8.86
N SER A 76 -8.88 -15.50 10.12
CA SER A 76 -9.51 -16.45 11.05
C SER A 76 -11.03 -16.53 10.88
N MET A 77 -11.62 -15.72 10.00
CA MET A 77 -13.06 -15.63 9.76
C MET A 77 -13.36 -15.33 8.29
N GLU A 78 -14.65 -15.33 7.94
CA GLU A 78 -15.11 -14.98 6.60
C GLU A 78 -14.80 -13.51 6.25
N ARG A 79 -14.33 -13.27 5.02
CA ARG A 79 -13.99 -11.93 4.52
C ARG A 79 -15.13 -10.93 4.68
N THR A 80 -16.36 -11.32 4.32
CA THR A 80 -17.55 -10.48 4.40
C THR A 80 -17.81 -9.98 5.82
N GLN A 81 -17.62 -10.86 6.82
CA GLN A 81 -17.81 -10.53 8.23
C GLN A 81 -16.73 -9.57 8.72
N LEU A 82 -15.47 -9.82 8.35
CA LEU A 82 -14.37 -8.92 8.68
C LEU A 82 -14.59 -7.51 8.11
N PHE A 83 -15.06 -7.42 6.86
CA PHE A 83 -15.30 -6.13 6.20
C PHE A 83 -16.39 -5.33 6.92
N LYS A 84 -17.48 -6.00 7.32
CA LYS A 84 -18.52 -5.38 8.12
C LYS A 84 -17.99 -4.89 9.47
N LEU A 85 -17.21 -5.71 10.17
CA LEU A 85 -16.60 -5.33 11.45
C LEU A 85 -15.61 -4.17 11.29
N LEU A 86 -14.83 -4.13 10.22
CA LEU A 86 -13.93 -3.03 9.90
C LEU A 86 -14.71 -1.75 9.68
N GLN A 87 -15.75 -1.77 8.87
CA GLN A 87 -16.60 -0.60 8.63
C GLN A 87 -17.21 -0.07 9.93
N GLU A 88 -17.80 -0.95 10.75
CA GLU A 88 -18.35 -0.57 12.06
C GLU A 88 -17.27 -0.01 13.00
N SER A 89 -16.05 -0.57 12.95
CA SER A 89 -14.92 -0.09 13.75
C SER A 89 -14.44 1.28 13.30
N ILE A 90 -14.42 1.55 11.99
CA ILE A 90 -14.08 2.86 11.43
C ILE A 90 -15.12 3.88 11.89
N ASP A 91 -16.42 3.62 11.70
CA ASP A 91 -17.50 4.52 12.13
C ASP A 91 -17.43 4.82 13.63
N LYS A 92 -17.21 3.80 14.46
CA LYS A 92 -17.05 3.96 15.91
C LYS A 92 -15.79 4.76 16.27
N SER A 93 -14.69 4.58 15.55
CA SER A 93 -13.45 5.34 15.79
C SER A 93 -13.64 6.82 15.39
N LEU A 94 -14.25 7.08 14.24
CA LEU A 94 -14.58 8.43 13.79
C LEU A 94 -15.47 9.15 14.79
N GLN A 95 -16.60 8.56 15.19
CA GLN A 95 -17.50 9.16 16.17
C GLN A 95 -16.82 9.51 17.50
N ARG A 96 -15.85 8.68 17.93
CA ARG A 96 -15.14 8.86 19.19
C ARG A 96 -14.14 10.00 19.14
N VAL A 97 -13.35 10.08 18.06
CA VAL A 97 -12.19 10.98 18.00
C VAL A 97 -12.41 12.21 17.12
N TRP A 98 -13.53 12.28 16.39
CA TRP A 98 -13.84 13.42 15.52
C TRP A 98 -13.83 14.76 16.28
N LEU A 99 -14.44 14.82 17.46
CA LEU A 99 -14.51 16.04 18.27
C LEU A 99 -13.14 16.52 18.76
N ASP A 100 -12.17 15.62 18.90
CA ASP A 100 -10.82 15.97 19.33
C ASP A 100 -10.00 16.60 18.20
N PHE A 101 -10.29 16.21 16.95
CA PHE A 101 -9.55 16.63 15.75
C PHE A 101 -10.25 17.71 14.92
N ALA A 102 -11.57 17.86 15.05
CA ALA A 102 -12.35 18.89 14.37
C ALA A 102 -12.61 20.07 15.33
N ARG A 103 -11.82 21.13 15.20
CA ARG A 103 -11.97 22.35 16.00
C ARG A 103 -12.77 23.38 15.23
N ASN A 104 -13.74 23.98 15.90
CA ASN A 104 -14.53 25.07 15.34
C ASN A 104 -14.08 26.40 15.96
N VAL A 105 -13.00 26.96 15.43
CA VAL A 105 -12.46 28.27 15.84
C VAL A 105 -12.72 29.27 14.70
N GLY A 106 -13.99 29.57 14.46
CA GLY A 106 -14.46 30.47 13.39
C GLY A 106 -14.46 29.83 12.00
N THR A 107 -13.47 28.98 11.70
CA THR A 107 -13.44 28.10 10.52
C THR A 107 -13.25 26.66 10.99
N LEU A 108 -13.85 25.69 10.30
CA LEU A 108 -13.69 24.27 10.63
C LEU A 108 -12.27 23.82 10.26
N GLU A 109 -11.41 23.68 11.27
CA GLU A 109 -10.06 23.14 11.11
C GLU A 109 -10.04 21.69 11.55
N ILE A 110 -9.60 20.80 10.65
CA ILE A 110 -9.53 19.36 10.89
C ILE A 110 -8.08 18.91 10.80
N ASP A 111 -7.55 18.32 11.87
CA ASP A 111 -6.25 17.66 11.84
C ASP A 111 -6.37 16.26 11.22
N TRP A 112 -6.24 16.22 9.89
CA TRP A 112 -6.29 15.00 9.11
C TRP A 112 -5.14 14.03 9.40
N THR A 113 -3.97 14.55 9.79
CA THR A 113 -2.79 13.73 10.08
C THR A 113 -2.97 13.01 11.41
N GLY A 114 -3.44 13.71 12.44
CA GLY A 114 -3.80 13.12 13.73
C GLY A 114 -4.93 12.09 13.60
N LEU A 115 -5.97 12.43 12.85
CA LEU A 115 -7.09 11.54 12.57
C LEU A 115 -6.62 10.25 11.86
N ARG A 116 -5.79 10.39 10.82
CA ARG A 116 -5.21 9.25 10.09
C ARG A 116 -4.42 8.34 11.02
N TYR A 117 -3.53 8.90 11.84
CA TYR A 117 -2.70 8.13 12.76
C TYR A 117 -3.55 7.36 13.78
N GLN A 118 -4.59 8.00 14.33
CA GLN A 118 -5.46 7.35 15.29
C GLN A 118 -6.29 6.23 14.65
N LEU A 119 -6.76 6.41 13.40
CA LEU A 119 -7.43 5.35 12.64
C LEU A 119 -6.49 4.18 12.33
N GLU A 120 -5.26 4.45 11.86
CA GLU A 120 -4.26 3.40 11.61
C GLU A 120 -3.99 2.57 12.87
N ARG A 121 -3.91 3.23 14.04
CA ARG A 121 -3.70 2.56 15.32
C ARG A 121 -4.89 1.68 15.73
N ASP A 122 -6.11 2.16 15.57
CA ASP A 122 -7.33 1.43 15.93
C ASP A 122 -7.54 0.23 14.98
N LEU A 123 -7.41 0.43 13.67
CA LEU A 123 -7.53 -0.62 12.67
C LEU A 123 -6.41 -1.65 12.78
N GLY A 124 -5.18 -1.21 13.02
CA GLY A 124 -4.05 -2.10 13.25
C GLY A 124 -4.22 -2.98 14.49
N LYS A 125 -4.87 -2.48 15.55
CA LYS A 125 -5.24 -3.31 16.72
C LYS A 125 -6.32 -4.33 16.38
N MET A 126 -7.35 -3.90 15.67
CA MET A 126 -8.48 -4.75 15.30
C MET A 126 -8.02 -5.89 14.36
N LEU A 127 -7.23 -5.58 13.32
CA LEU A 127 -6.72 -6.57 12.37
C LEU A 127 -5.90 -7.67 13.08
N ARG A 128 -5.04 -7.31 14.04
CA ARG A 128 -4.26 -8.28 14.82
C ARG A 128 -5.09 -9.32 15.57
N ASN A 129 -6.36 -9.04 15.86
CA ASN A 129 -7.24 -10.00 16.54
C ASN A 129 -7.87 -11.01 15.56
N TYR A 130 -7.89 -10.69 14.27
CA TYR A 130 -8.60 -11.46 13.25
C TYR A 130 -7.68 -12.00 12.13
N THR A 131 -6.40 -11.63 12.15
CA THR A 131 -5.35 -12.16 11.29
C THR A 131 -4.39 -13.03 12.09
N GLN A 132 -3.89 -14.11 11.47
CA GLN A 132 -2.88 -14.97 12.09
C GLN A 132 -1.48 -14.33 12.09
N SER A 133 -1.23 -13.49 11.08
CA SER A 133 0.01 -12.73 10.91
C SER A 133 -0.18 -11.25 11.28
N ARG A 134 0.89 -10.46 11.20
CA ARG A 134 0.85 -9.00 11.39
C ARG A 134 0.97 -8.28 10.04
N PRO A 135 -0.10 -8.26 9.22
CA PRO A 135 -0.01 -7.69 7.89
C PRO A 135 0.31 -6.20 7.95
N MET A 136 1.01 -5.72 6.93
CA MET A 136 1.24 -4.29 6.74
C MET A 136 -0.09 -3.60 6.43
N LEU A 137 -0.46 -2.58 7.21
CA LEU A 137 -1.65 -1.76 6.97
C LEU A 137 -1.26 -0.52 6.17
N VAL A 138 -1.90 -0.31 5.03
CA VAL A 138 -1.83 0.92 4.25
C VAL A 138 -3.20 1.59 4.28
N LEU A 139 -3.28 2.74 4.94
CA LEU A 139 -4.49 3.56 4.99
C LEU A 139 -4.41 4.71 3.99
N LEU A 140 -5.34 4.74 3.03
CA LEU A 140 -5.53 5.83 2.10
C LEU A 140 -6.72 6.67 2.58
N LEU A 141 -6.43 7.86 3.10
CA LEU A 141 -7.46 8.78 3.58
C LEU A 141 -7.73 9.85 2.52
N GLN A 142 -8.91 9.81 1.93
CA GLN A 142 -9.43 10.87 1.08
C GLN A 142 -10.14 11.91 1.94
N THR A 143 -9.61 13.13 1.90
CA THR A 143 -10.21 14.29 2.55
C THR A 143 -11.01 15.07 1.51
N PRO A 144 -12.12 15.72 1.90
CA PRO A 144 -12.91 16.49 0.96
C PRO A 144 -12.06 17.68 0.52
N SER A 145 -11.82 17.79 -0.79
CA SER A 145 -10.97 18.85 -1.34
C SER A 145 -11.58 20.20 -1.00
N THR A 146 -10.92 20.97 -0.15
CA THR A 146 -11.20 22.39 0.00
C THR A 146 -10.69 23.11 -1.27
N GLY A 147 -11.53 23.16 -2.30
CA GLY A 147 -11.43 24.12 -3.41
C GLY A 147 -10.25 23.99 -4.39
N LYS A 148 -10.28 22.97 -5.26
CA LYS A 148 -10.02 22.98 -6.72
C LYS A 148 -9.79 21.54 -7.17
N VAL A 149 -10.86 20.87 -7.57
CA VAL A 149 -10.76 19.62 -8.33
C VAL A 149 -10.57 20.01 -9.79
N GLU A 150 -9.36 19.83 -10.32
CA GLU A 150 -9.16 19.77 -11.77
C GLU A 150 -9.77 18.44 -12.26
N PRO A 151 -10.68 18.45 -13.26
CA PRO A 151 -11.63 17.35 -13.49
C PRO A 151 -11.04 16.12 -14.21
N ALA A 152 -9.73 15.86 -14.08
CA ALA A 152 -9.05 14.88 -14.92
C ALA A 152 -9.02 13.45 -14.36
N VAL A 153 -9.21 13.23 -13.04
CA VAL A 153 -8.92 11.91 -12.43
C VAL A 153 -10.17 11.04 -12.20
N ALA A 154 -11.37 11.62 -12.23
CA ALA A 154 -12.62 10.87 -12.02
C ALA A 154 -13.09 10.07 -13.25
N ALA A 155 -12.61 10.39 -14.46
CA ALA A 155 -13.10 9.76 -15.70
C ALA A 155 -12.39 8.45 -16.07
N ALA A 156 -11.26 8.11 -15.43
CA ALA A 156 -10.44 6.96 -15.86
C ALA A 156 -10.88 5.60 -15.27
N ILE A 157 -11.78 5.58 -14.27
CA ILE A 157 -12.13 4.36 -13.53
C ILE A 157 -13.50 3.77 -13.96
N ALA A 158 -14.25 4.45 -14.84
CA ALA A 158 -15.63 4.09 -15.15
C ALA A 158 -15.92 3.71 -16.62
N ALA A 159 -14.93 3.25 -17.39
CA ALA A 159 -15.20 2.73 -18.75
C ALA A 159 -15.15 1.18 -18.75
N PRO A 160 -16.25 0.48 -19.13
CA PRO A 160 -16.20 -0.97 -19.34
C PRO A 160 -15.38 -1.28 -20.59
N VAL A 161 -14.48 -2.26 -20.49
CA VAL A 161 -13.68 -2.72 -21.64
C VAL A 161 -14.62 -3.45 -22.60
N THR A 162 -15.10 -2.76 -23.64
CA THR A 162 -15.78 -3.38 -24.77
C THR A 162 -14.74 -3.83 -25.77
N THR A 163 -14.52 -5.14 -25.83
CA THR A 163 -13.80 -5.81 -26.90
C THR A 163 -14.52 -5.57 -28.24
N THR A 164 -13.86 -4.87 -29.17
CA THR A 164 -14.30 -4.80 -30.57
C THR A 164 -13.47 -5.79 -31.39
N PRO A 165 -14.08 -6.70 -32.18
CA PRO A 165 -13.33 -7.63 -33.00
C PRO A 165 -12.77 -6.91 -34.23
N ALA A 166 -11.50 -7.18 -34.55
CA ALA A 166 -10.83 -6.63 -35.72
C ALA A 166 -11.44 -7.19 -37.02
N ALA A 167 -12.15 -6.33 -37.77
CA ALA A 167 -12.67 -6.64 -39.09
C ALA A 167 -11.55 -6.57 -40.15
N GLY A 168 -11.07 -7.73 -40.59
CA GLY A 168 -10.17 -7.86 -41.74
C GLY A 168 -10.90 -7.60 -43.07
N LYS A 169 -10.56 -6.50 -43.74
CA LYS A 169 -11.07 -6.14 -45.08
C LYS A 169 -10.53 -7.12 -46.14
N ARG A 170 -11.39 -8.00 -46.64
CA ARG A 170 -11.23 -8.66 -47.95
C ARG A 170 -11.39 -7.61 -49.06
N ARG A 171 -10.34 -7.35 -49.84
CA ARG A 171 -10.47 -6.70 -51.16
C ARG A 171 -10.57 -7.79 -52.23
N ARG A 172 -11.75 -7.91 -52.84
CA ARG A 172 -11.92 -8.52 -54.16
C ARG A 172 -11.67 -7.43 -55.20
N ALA A 173 -10.77 -7.68 -56.15
CA ALA A 173 -10.75 -7.00 -57.44
C ALA A 173 -11.13 -8.04 -58.50
N ALA A 174 -12.13 -7.72 -59.30
CA ALA A 174 -12.63 -8.56 -60.38
C ALA A 174 -12.17 -8.00 -61.74
N ALA A 175 -11.79 -8.95 -62.60
CA ALA A 175 -11.98 -9.03 -64.06
C ALA A 175 -11.14 -8.17 -65.03
N VAL A 176 -11.11 -8.69 -66.27
CA VAL A 176 -10.51 -8.24 -67.56
C VAL A 176 -9.17 -8.95 -67.82
N SER A 177 -8.97 -9.80 -68.83
CA SER A 177 -9.72 -10.22 -70.03
C SER A 177 -9.35 -11.66 -70.40
#